data_AF-A0A3D6C283-F1
#
_entry.id   AF-A0A3D6C283-F1
#
_cell.length_a   1.000
_cell.length_b   1.000
_cell.length_c   1.000
_cell.angle_alpha   90.00
_cell.angle_beta   90.00
_cell.angle_gamma   90.00
#
_symmetry.space_group_name_H-M   'P 1'
#
loop_
_entity.id
_entity.type
_entity.pdbx_description
1 polymer ?
#
loop_
_entity_poly.entity_id
_entity_poly.type
_entity_poly.pdbx_seq_one_letter_code
_entity_poly.pdbx_strand_id
1 'polypeptide(L)'
;MILEKLPRFPLCELPTPVHHLKSFSALVGGPSIYMKRDELTSLAMGGNKTRKLEFLVGEALAQGKDTLVTAGGIQSNHCRLTAAAAARAGLSCHLVLNGDPPETPNGNLLLDRILGAQLHYCHRKDRDTTLYRVAKALEQKGSKPYVIPVGGSNSVGAVGYVKAMLELSAQLREMNIRPDAIVFPTSSGGTQAGLTLGAKLAGFDGRLLGMSIDQTKTGDDPFAPVLTDIANAAAKRLESDLIFTEEDFGLNCDYLGAGYAVPGDLEFNAIRDLARSEGILLGPVYTARAMGGLMDLIRKGVFKRNHTVVFWHTGGSPELFAWADQIKL
;
A
#
# COMPACT_ATOMS: atom_id res chain seq x y z
N MET A 1 -14.90 20.23 2.40
CA MET A 1 -13.80 19.27 2.68
C MET A 1 -12.53 19.99 3.10
N ILE A 2 -11.91 19.57 4.20
CA ILE A 2 -10.75 20.25 4.83
C ILE A 2 -9.38 19.63 4.49
N LEU A 3 -9.26 18.94 3.35
CA LEU A 3 -8.06 18.16 2.97
C LEU A 3 -6.73 18.91 3.14
N GLU A 4 -6.64 20.14 2.62
CA GLU A 4 -5.41 20.95 2.67
C GLU A 4 -5.13 21.57 4.05
N LYS A 5 -6.07 21.50 4.99
CA LYS A 5 -5.90 21.99 6.37
C LYS A 5 -5.41 20.91 7.33
N LEU A 6 -5.44 19.64 6.92
CA LEU A 6 -4.99 18.54 7.77
C LEU A 6 -3.46 18.59 7.95
N PRO A 7 -2.94 18.29 9.15
CA PRO A 7 -1.49 18.22 9.37
C PRO A 7 -0.83 17.24 8.40
N ARG A 8 0.20 17.73 7.71
CA ARG A 8 0.94 16.95 6.70
C ARG A 8 2.43 17.26 6.81
N PHE A 9 3.24 16.21 6.86
CA PHE A 9 4.69 16.28 6.76
C PHE A 9 5.13 15.80 5.38
N PRO A 10 5.75 16.63 4.53
CA PRO A 10 6.15 16.23 3.18
C PRO A 10 7.20 15.12 3.19
N LEU A 11 6.86 13.98 2.59
CA LEU A 11 7.73 12.80 2.46
C LEU A 11 7.86 12.34 1.00
N CYS A 12 6.89 12.69 0.14
CA CYS A 12 6.85 12.27 -1.26
C CYS A 12 7.28 13.40 -2.20
N GLU A 13 7.96 13.03 -3.28
CA GLU A 13 8.02 13.86 -4.49
C GLU A 13 6.79 13.56 -5.36
N LEU A 14 5.96 14.58 -5.59
CA LEU A 14 4.65 14.46 -6.25
C LEU A 14 4.52 15.49 -7.37
N PRO A 15 3.69 15.21 -8.41
CA PRO A 15 2.89 14.00 -8.58
C PRO A 15 3.74 12.80 -9.06
N THR A 16 3.38 11.58 -8.66
CA THR A 16 4.04 10.39 -9.24
C THR A 16 3.59 10.20 -10.68
N PRO A 17 4.45 9.70 -11.59
CA PRO A 17 4.10 9.67 -13.01
C PRO A 17 3.07 8.57 -13.35
N VAL A 18 2.40 8.75 -14.49
CA VAL A 18 1.54 7.74 -15.13
C VAL A 18 2.18 7.34 -16.46
N HIS A 19 2.54 6.07 -16.63
CA HIS A 19 3.17 5.57 -17.86
C HIS A 19 2.22 4.69 -18.66
N HIS A 20 2.21 4.82 -19.98
CA HIS A 20 1.59 3.82 -20.85
C HIS A 20 2.56 2.63 -21.01
N LEU A 21 2.16 1.44 -20.59
CA LEU A 21 2.93 0.22 -20.73
C LEU A 21 2.70 -0.41 -22.11
N LYS A 22 3.25 0.21 -23.15
CA LYS A 22 2.96 -0.18 -24.55
C LYS A 22 3.39 -1.62 -24.84
N SER A 23 4.60 -2.00 -24.44
CA SER A 23 5.16 -3.33 -24.71
C SER A 23 4.43 -4.39 -23.91
N PHE A 24 4.12 -4.11 -22.65
CA PHE A 24 3.38 -5.03 -21.79
C PHE A 24 1.92 -5.21 -22.27
N SER A 25 1.26 -4.13 -22.69
CA SER A 25 -0.11 -4.20 -23.25
C SER A 25 -0.15 -5.09 -24.49
N ALA A 26 0.86 -4.98 -25.36
CA ALA A 26 1.00 -5.85 -26.53
C ALA A 26 1.28 -7.31 -26.14
N LEU A 27 2.15 -7.53 -25.15
CA LEU A 27 2.52 -8.86 -24.65
C LEU A 27 1.31 -9.63 -24.10
N VAL A 28 0.49 -8.99 -23.25
CA VAL A 28 -0.63 -9.67 -22.59
C VAL A 28 -1.87 -9.79 -23.47
N GLY A 29 -1.92 -9.06 -24.59
CA GLY A 29 -3.00 -9.18 -25.57
C GLY A 29 -4.38 -8.85 -25.01
N GLY A 30 -4.60 -7.60 -24.61
CA GLY A 30 -5.87 -7.17 -24.01
C GLY A 30 -6.04 -5.65 -23.99
N PRO A 31 -6.39 -5.03 -22.85
CA PRO A 31 -6.62 -3.59 -22.76
C PRO A 31 -5.35 -2.77 -23.00
N SER A 32 -5.51 -1.46 -23.21
CA SER A 32 -4.41 -0.51 -23.04
C SER A 32 -4.11 -0.35 -21.54
N ILE A 33 -2.89 -0.67 -21.12
CA ILE A 33 -2.50 -0.65 -19.71
C ILE A 33 -1.64 0.57 -19.42
N TYR A 34 -2.11 1.42 -18.52
CA TYR A 34 -1.34 2.49 -17.90
C TYR A 34 -0.91 2.07 -16.50
N MET A 35 0.14 2.68 -15.99
CA MET A 35 0.63 2.42 -14.64
C MET A 35 0.86 3.71 -13.88
N LYS A 36 0.19 3.86 -12.73
CA LYS A 36 0.47 4.91 -11.75
C LYS A 36 1.66 4.47 -10.88
N ARG A 37 2.78 5.19 -10.97
CA ARG A 37 4.10 4.79 -10.44
C ARG A 37 4.33 5.23 -8.98
N ASP A 38 3.50 4.75 -8.07
CA ASP A 38 3.57 5.10 -6.65
C ASP A 38 4.72 4.45 -5.88
N GLU A 39 5.49 3.57 -6.51
CA GLU A 39 6.79 3.16 -6.00
C GLU A 39 7.85 4.26 -6.11
N LEU A 40 7.65 5.27 -6.98
CA LEU A 40 8.57 6.39 -7.17
C LEU A 40 8.34 7.54 -6.20
N THR A 41 7.88 7.28 -4.97
CA THR A 41 7.68 8.31 -3.93
C THR A 41 8.98 8.75 -3.23
N SER A 42 10.15 8.36 -3.76
CA SER A 42 11.54 8.66 -3.33
C SER A 42 12.00 8.27 -1.91
N LEU A 43 11.13 8.21 -0.90
CA LEU A 43 11.50 7.87 0.48
C LEU A 43 11.96 6.40 0.62
N ALA A 44 13.25 6.15 0.84
CA ALA A 44 13.82 4.82 1.11
C ALA A 44 13.26 3.73 0.17
N MET A 45 13.45 3.91 -1.14
CA MET A 45 12.93 3.03 -2.21
C MET A 45 11.40 3.03 -2.39
N GLY A 46 10.69 3.94 -1.72
CA GLY A 46 9.33 4.37 -2.03
C GLY A 46 8.22 3.33 -1.91
N GLY A 47 7.00 3.72 -2.29
CA GLY A 47 5.81 2.87 -2.22
C GLY A 47 4.64 3.54 -1.52
N ASN A 48 3.49 2.84 -1.55
CA ASN A 48 2.21 3.41 -1.15
C ASN A 48 2.16 3.98 0.28
N LYS A 49 2.90 3.38 1.22
CA LYS A 49 2.83 3.80 2.62
C LYS A 49 3.38 5.21 2.83
N THR A 50 4.26 5.70 1.97
CA THR A 50 4.80 7.06 2.04
C THR A 50 3.69 8.11 2.00
N ARG A 51 2.70 7.93 1.12
CA ARG A 51 1.54 8.85 1.02
C ARG A 51 0.69 8.88 2.28
N LYS A 52 0.50 7.71 2.92
CA LYS A 52 -0.22 7.63 4.21
C LYS A 52 0.58 8.28 5.33
N LEU A 53 1.90 8.04 5.33
CA LEU A 53 2.81 8.54 6.34
C LEU A 53 2.93 10.06 6.33
N GLU A 54 2.72 10.75 5.20
CA GLU A 54 2.69 12.22 5.20
C GLU A 54 1.67 12.76 6.21
N PHE A 55 0.49 12.15 6.29
CA PHE A 55 -0.58 12.56 7.21
C PHE A 55 -0.40 11.98 8.62
N LEU A 56 0.07 10.73 8.75
CA LEU A 56 0.31 10.11 10.05
C LEU A 56 1.44 10.81 10.81
N VAL A 57 2.56 11.12 10.14
CA VAL A 57 3.67 11.88 10.71
C VAL A 57 3.26 13.33 10.96
N GLY A 58 2.50 13.93 10.03
CA GLY A 58 1.93 15.27 10.23
C GLY A 58 1.10 15.36 11.51
N GLU A 59 0.22 14.38 11.74
CA GLU A 59 -0.59 14.31 12.96
C GLU A 59 0.25 14.04 14.20
N ALA A 60 1.23 13.12 14.14
CA ALA A 60 2.13 12.84 15.25
C ALA A 60 2.89 14.10 15.70
N LEU A 61 3.45 14.87 14.75
CA LEU A 61 4.15 16.12 15.03
C LEU A 61 3.21 17.18 15.60
N ALA A 62 2.01 17.33 15.05
CA ALA A 62 1.00 18.27 15.57
C ALA A 62 0.57 17.94 17.01
N GLN A 63 0.61 16.67 17.40
CA GLN A 63 0.35 16.20 18.77
C GLN A 63 1.59 16.26 19.68
N GLY A 64 2.74 16.74 19.20
CA GLY A 64 3.98 16.83 19.96
C GLY A 64 4.58 15.46 20.33
N LYS A 65 4.39 14.46 19.46
CA LYS A 65 4.95 13.11 19.62
C LYS A 65 6.41 13.10 19.19
N ASP A 66 7.22 12.27 19.84
CA ASP A 66 8.67 12.16 19.60
C ASP A 66 9.09 10.79 19.03
N THR A 67 8.18 9.82 19.05
CA THR A 67 8.46 8.42 18.72
C THR A 67 7.33 7.81 17.91
N LEU A 68 7.65 7.12 16.82
CA LEU A 68 6.70 6.29 16.06
C LEU A 68 6.83 4.84 16.48
N VAL A 69 5.70 4.17 16.73
CA VAL A 69 5.66 2.74 17.02
C VAL A 69 4.70 2.07 16.05
N THR A 70 5.16 1.06 15.31
CA THR A 70 4.29 0.31 14.39
C THR A 70 4.64 -1.17 14.34
N ALA A 71 3.88 -1.94 13.56
CA ALA A 71 4.07 -3.38 13.45
C ALA A 71 3.92 -3.89 12.00
N GLY A 72 4.54 -5.04 11.72
CA GLY A 72 4.48 -5.70 10.42
C GLY A 72 5.18 -7.06 10.42
N GLY A 73 5.24 -7.72 9.25
CA GLY A 73 6.15 -8.85 9.05
C GLY A 73 7.61 -8.40 8.94
N ILE A 74 8.56 -9.33 9.03
CA ILE A 74 10.00 -9.05 8.88
C ILE A 74 10.32 -8.25 7.60
N GLN A 75 9.66 -8.57 6.49
CA GLN A 75 9.86 -7.89 5.21
C GLN A 75 8.83 -6.77 4.96
N SER A 76 8.26 -6.17 6.01
CA SER A 76 7.20 -5.17 5.85
C SER A 76 7.69 -3.87 5.20
N ASN A 77 7.18 -3.58 4.00
CA ASN A 77 7.35 -2.26 3.36
C ASN A 77 6.85 -1.10 4.24
N HIS A 78 5.83 -1.35 5.07
CA HIS A 78 5.28 -0.35 6.01
C HIS A 78 6.26 -0.02 7.12
N CYS A 79 6.92 -1.02 7.69
CA CYS A 79 7.93 -0.81 8.72
C CYS A 79 9.11 0.00 8.18
N ARG A 80 9.65 -0.39 7.02
CA ARG A 80 10.71 0.36 6.32
C ARG A 80 10.36 1.81 6.10
N LEU A 81 9.19 2.07 5.51
CA LEU A 81 8.78 3.45 5.21
C LEU A 81 8.50 4.25 6.48
N THR A 82 8.02 3.61 7.55
CA THR A 82 7.81 4.27 8.86
C THR A 82 9.15 4.63 9.50
N ALA A 83 10.15 3.74 9.47
CA ALA A 83 11.51 4.03 9.94
C ALA A 83 12.15 5.18 9.16
N ALA A 84 12.01 5.17 7.83
CA ALA A 84 12.51 6.25 6.98
C ALA A 84 11.81 7.59 7.24
N ALA A 85 10.50 7.56 7.44
CA ALA A 85 9.72 8.75 7.74
C ALA A 85 10.08 9.31 9.13
N ALA A 86 10.28 8.45 10.13
CA ALA A 86 10.74 8.83 11.45
C ALA A 86 12.11 9.52 11.39
N ALA A 87 13.08 8.89 10.71
CA ALA A 87 14.42 9.45 10.54
C ALA A 87 14.38 10.83 9.87
N ARG A 88 13.57 11.00 8.82
CA ARG A 88 13.41 12.28 8.12
C ARG A 88 12.71 13.36 8.97
N ALA A 89 11.80 12.96 9.85
CA ALA A 89 11.07 13.85 10.75
C ALA A 89 11.79 14.13 12.07
N GLY A 90 12.96 13.50 12.31
CA GLY A 90 13.67 13.61 13.59
C GLY A 90 12.99 12.89 14.75
N LEU A 91 12.19 11.85 14.45
CA LEU A 91 11.48 11.03 15.44
C LEU A 91 12.22 9.71 15.67
N SER A 92 12.12 9.17 16.89
CA SER A 92 12.55 7.79 17.16
C SER A 92 11.58 6.79 16.51
N CYS A 93 12.05 5.58 16.19
CA CYS A 93 11.21 4.55 15.58
C CYS A 93 11.37 3.19 16.27
N HIS A 94 10.25 2.58 16.64
CA HIS A 94 10.19 1.21 17.14
C HIS A 94 9.29 0.35 16.25
N LEU A 95 9.80 -0.80 15.83
CA LEU A 95 9.13 -1.73 14.92
C LEU A 95 8.88 -3.06 15.64
N VAL A 96 7.63 -3.49 15.69
CA VAL A 96 7.22 -4.81 16.18
C VAL A 96 7.07 -5.75 14.99
N LEU A 97 8.00 -6.68 14.83
CA LEU A 97 8.12 -7.59 13.69
C LEU A 97 7.63 -9.00 14.03
N ASN A 98 6.80 -9.56 13.15
CA ASN A 98 6.30 -10.93 13.29
C ASN A 98 7.39 -11.96 12.95
N GLY A 99 7.60 -12.91 13.86
CA GLY A 99 8.57 -14.00 13.71
C GLY A 99 9.84 -13.75 14.52
N ASP A 100 10.85 -14.56 14.26
CA ASP A 100 12.14 -14.52 14.95
C ASP A 100 13.16 -13.69 14.15
N PRO A 101 14.17 -13.09 14.81
CA PRO A 101 15.24 -12.39 14.13
C PRO A 101 16.00 -13.35 13.21
N PRO A 102 16.10 -13.10 11.89
CA PRO A 102 16.93 -13.92 11.02
C PRO A 102 18.41 -13.66 11.30
N GLU A 103 19.24 -14.67 11.05
CA GLU A 103 20.70 -14.59 11.21
C GLU A 103 21.30 -13.48 10.34
N THR A 104 20.94 -13.46 9.06
CA THR A 104 21.39 -12.43 8.11
C THR A 104 20.22 -11.54 7.69
N PRO A 105 20.25 -10.22 8.02
CA PRO A 105 19.23 -9.30 7.55
C PRO A 105 19.38 -9.02 6.05
N ASN A 106 18.27 -9.05 5.30
CA ASN A 106 18.20 -8.67 3.90
C ASN A 106 16.92 -7.85 3.62
N GLY A 107 16.77 -7.35 2.39
CA GLY A 107 15.57 -6.62 1.96
C GLY A 107 15.19 -5.47 2.89
N ASN A 108 13.91 -5.41 3.26
CA ASN A 108 13.37 -4.37 4.14
C ASN A 108 13.99 -4.41 5.55
N LEU A 109 14.26 -5.59 6.13
CA LEU A 109 14.85 -5.71 7.47
C LEU A 109 16.25 -5.09 7.54
N LEU A 110 17.06 -5.27 6.50
CA LEU A 110 18.38 -4.63 6.42
C LEU A 110 18.22 -3.10 6.42
N LEU A 111 17.26 -2.59 5.63
CA LEU A 111 16.97 -1.17 5.54
C LEU A 111 16.43 -0.61 6.88
N ASP A 112 15.58 -1.34 7.60
CA ASP A 112 15.10 -0.97 8.94
C ASP A 112 16.27 -0.73 9.91
N ARG A 113 17.29 -1.60 9.88
CA ARG A 113 18.51 -1.44 10.70
C ARG A 113 19.35 -0.24 10.28
N ILE A 114 19.56 -0.04 8.96
CA ILE A 114 20.30 1.11 8.42
C ILE A 114 19.63 2.43 8.81
N LEU A 115 18.29 2.45 8.80
CA LEU A 115 17.47 3.61 9.18
C LEU A 115 17.41 3.85 10.70
N GLY A 116 18.08 3.01 11.51
CA GLY A 116 18.21 3.20 12.96
C GLY A 116 16.97 2.80 13.76
N ALA A 117 16.06 1.99 13.20
CA ALA A 117 14.88 1.55 13.91
C ALA A 117 15.21 0.54 15.03
N GLN A 118 14.50 0.66 16.15
CA GLN A 118 14.58 -0.28 17.26
C GLN A 118 13.62 -1.44 17.01
N LEU A 119 14.15 -2.66 16.93
CA LEU A 119 13.40 -3.84 16.51
C LEU A 119 12.95 -4.69 17.71
N HIS A 120 11.68 -5.07 17.71
CA HIS A 120 11.07 -5.99 18.67
C HIS A 120 10.45 -7.15 17.92
N TYR A 121 10.63 -8.38 18.40
CA TYR A 121 10.14 -9.58 17.72
C TYR A 121 9.03 -10.25 18.53
N CYS A 122 8.01 -10.76 17.85
CA CYS A 122 6.92 -11.51 18.50
C CYS A 122 6.23 -12.46 17.51
N HIS A 123 5.44 -13.41 18.03
CA HIS A 123 4.55 -14.19 17.16
C HIS A 123 3.39 -13.32 16.64
N ARG A 124 2.89 -13.62 15.43
CA ARG A 124 1.83 -12.84 14.75
C ARG A 124 0.58 -12.65 15.62
N LYS A 125 0.19 -13.67 16.40
CA LYS A 125 -0.97 -13.63 17.29
C LYS A 125 -0.83 -12.61 18.44
N ASP A 126 0.41 -12.31 18.84
CA ASP A 126 0.73 -11.43 19.97
C ASP A 126 1.14 -10.01 19.52
N ARG A 127 1.06 -9.74 18.21
CA ARG A 127 1.57 -8.52 17.59
C ARG A 127 0.94 -7.26 18.18
N ASP A 128 -0.38 -7.21 18.24
CA ASP A 128 -1.10 -6.01 18.67
C ASP A 128 -0.90 -5.78 20.18
N THR A 129 -0.93 -6.84 20.98
CA THR A 129 -0.55 -6.80 22.40
C THR A 129 0.88 -6.29 22.60
N THR A 130 1.83 -6.76 21.78
CA THR A 130 3.22 -6.33 21.86
C THR A 130 3.41 -4.88 21.41
N LEU A 131 2.70 -4.45 20.36
CA LEU A 131 2.69 -3.06 19.88
C LEU A 131 2.32 -2.07 21.00
N TYR A 132 1.20 -2.32 21.68
CA TYR A 132 0.77 -1.44 22.77
C TYR A 132 1.64 -1.57 24.03
N ARG A 133 2.19 -2.77 24.30
CA ARG A 133 3.15 -2.96 25.39
C ARG A 133 4.43 -2.14 25.17
N VAL A 134 4.98 -2.14 23.96
CA VAL A 134 6.17 -1.35 23.60
C VAL A 134 5.87 0.14 23.75
N ALA A 135 4.75 0.63 23.22
CA ALA A 135 4.35 2.02 23.36
C ALA A 135 4.23 2.44 24.84
N LYS A 136 3.53 1.66 25.66
CA LYS A 136 3.40 1.92 27.10
C LYS A 136 4.74 1.94 27.83
N ALA A 137 5.66 1.03 27.49
CA ALA A 137 6.99 1.00 28.09
C ALA A 137 7.83 2.24 27.72
N LEU A 138 7.63 2.82 26.53
CA LEU A 138 8.27 4.07 26.11
C LEU A 138 7.69 5.28 26.84
N GLU A 139 6.37 5.32 27.03
CA GLU A 139 5.71 6.36 27.84
C GLU A 139 6.24 6.38 29.28
N GLN A 140 6.41 5.21 29.89
CA GLN A 140 6.97 5.07 31.24
C GLN A 140 8.43 5.56 31.34
N LYS A 141 9.16 5.63 30.21
CA LYS A 141 10.52 6.17 30.13
C LYS A 141 10.55 7.66 29.75
N GLY A 142 9.39 8.30 29.63
CA GLY A 142 9.27 9.73 29.32
C GLY A 142 9.13 10.08 27.84
N SER A 143 9.09 9.09 26.94
CA SER A 143 8.82 9.33 25.52
C SER A 143 7.32 9.56 25.25
N LYS A 144 7.00 10.11 24.09
CA LYS A 144 5.63 10.37 23.62
C LYS A 144 5.36 9.59 22.33
N PRO A 145 5.03 8.28 22.42
CA PRO A 145 4.81 7.45 21.25
C PRO A 145 3.50 7.80 20.53
N TYR A 146 3.55 7.68 19.21
CA TYR A 146 2.42 7.66 18.30
C TYR A 146 2.33 6.25 17.69
N VAL A 147 1.27 5.52 18.03
CA VAL A 147 1.05 4.16 17.53
C VAL A 147 0.41 4.23 16.16
N ILE A 148 1.09 3.67 15.16
CA ILE A 148 0.61 3.54 13.79
C ILE A 148 0.14 2.10 13.59
N PRO A 149 -1.14 1.85 13.25
CA PRO A 149 -1.61 0.50 12.98
C PRO A 149 -0.95 -0.08 11.72
N VAL A 150 -1.03 -1.40 11.58
CA VAL A 150 -0.43 -2.13 10.46
C VAL A 150 -0.82 -1.51 9.11
N GLY A 151 0.21 -1.21 8.31
CA GLY A 151 0.03 -0.61 6.98
C GLY A 151 -0.44 0.84 6.98
N GLY A 152 -0.44 1.51 8.14
CA GLY A 152 -0.95 2.87 8.30
C GLY A 152 -2.43 2.97 7.94
N SER A 153 -3.19 1.89 8.14
CA SER A 153 -4.56 1.76 7.65
C SER A 153 -5.55 2.16 8.73
N ASN A 154 -5.73 3.47 8.83
CA ASN A 154 -6.77 4.14 9.61
C ASN A 154 -7.28 5.34 8.81
N SER A 155 -8.20 6.11 9.39
CA SER A 155 -8.77 7.30 8.74
C SER A 155 -7.73 8.35 8.38
N VAL A 156 -6.68 8.55 9.19
CA VAL A 156 -5.58 9.50 8.92
C VAL A 156 -4.79 9.08 7.69
N GLY A 157 -4.32 7.83 7.66
CA GLY A 157 -3.52 7.32 6.56
C GLY A 157 -4.31 7.20 5.25
N ALA A 158 -5.60 6.89 5.31
CA ALA A 158 -6.47 6.80 4.13
C ALA A 158 -6.58 8.14 3.38
N VAL A 159 -6.50 9.28 4.07
CA VAL A 159 -6.47 10.62 3.45
C VAL A 159 -5.35 10.74 2.41
N GLY A 160 -4.19 10.11 2.65
CA GLY A 160 -3.09 10.08 1.69
C GLY A 160 -3.50 9.52 0.32
N TYR A 161 -4.39 8.53 0.30
CA TYR A 161 -4.92 7.93 -0.92
C TYR A 161 -6.14 8.64 -1.50
N VAL A 162 -6.88 9.41 -0.70
CA VAL A 162 -7.85 10.38 -1.22
C VAL A 162 -7.12 11.42 -2.08
N LYS A 163 -6.06 12.03 -1.54
CA LYS A 163 -5.23 12.99 -2.27
C LYS A 163 -4.59 12.36 -3.52
N ALA A 164 -4.11 11.12 -3.41
CA ALA A 164 -3.53 10.40 -4.54
C ALA A 164 -4.53 10.14 -5.68
N MET A 165 -5.79 9.83 -5.35
CA MET A 165 -6.82 9.59 -6.37
C MET A 165 -7.22 10.90 -7.07
N LEU A 166 -7.28 12.02 -6.33
CA LEU A 166 -7.49 13.34 -6.93
C LEU A 166 -6.33 13.73 -7.87
N GLU A 167 -5.09 13.43 -7.45
CA GLU A 167 -3.87 13.60 -8.26
C GLU A 167 -3.96 12.78 -9.57
N LEU A 168 -4.27 11.47 -9.48
CA LEU A 168 -4.44 10.63 -10.67
C LEU A 168 -5.56 11.15 -11.57
N SER A 169 -6.69 11.58 -11.00
CA SER A 169 -7.83 12.09 -11.76
C SER A 169 -7.48 13.36 -12.55
N ALA A 170 -6.66 14.24 -11.98
CA ALA A 170 -6.14 15.41 -12.70
C ALA A 170 -5.23 14.99 -13.87
N GLN A 171 -4.27 14.09 -13.62
CA GLN A 171 -3.36 13.59 -14.65
C GLN A 171 -4.11 12.90 -15.81
N LEU A 172 -5.11 12.07 -15.50
CA LEU A 172 -5.92 11.38 -16.52
C LEU A 172 -6.70 12.37 -17.39
N ARG A 173 -7.23 13.46 -16.81
CA ARG A 173 -7.89 14.52 -17.58
C ARG A 173 -6.91 15.23 -18.52
N GLU A 174 -5.71 15.56 -18.04
CA GLU A 174 -4.67 16.18 -18.87
C GLU A 174 -4.22 15.26 -20.02
N MET A 175 -4.15 13.96 -19.76
CA MET A 175 -3.82 12.95 -20.78
C MET A 175 -5.00 12.61 -21.70
N ASN A 176 -6.20 13.14 -21.43
CA ASN A 176 -7.45 12.78 -22.10
C ASN A 176 -7.74 11.26 -22.10
N ILE A 177 -7.50 10.61 -20.96
CA ILE A 177 -7.73 9.18 -20.75
C ILE A 177 -8.89 8.97 -19.77
N ARG A 178 -9.80 8.06 -20.13
CA ARG A 178 -10.88 7.59 -19.25
C ARG A 178 -10.72 6.08 -19.03
N PRO A 179 -10.13 5.65 -17.91
CA PRO A 179 -9.96 4.22 -17.62
C PRO A 179 -11.29 3.53 -17.29
N ASP A 180 -11.51 2.35 -17.86
CA ASP A 180 -12.60 1.46 -17.47
C ASP A 180 -12.36 0.85 -16.09
N ALA A 181 -11.10 0.69 -15.69
CA ALA A 181 -10.75 0.20 -14.36
C ALA A 181 -9.41 0.72 -13.83
N ILE A 182 -9.31 0.76 -12.50
CA ILE A 182 -8.07 0.92 -11.75
C ILE A 182 -7.87 -0.33 -10.91
N VAL A 183 -6.74 -1.02 -11.10
CA VAL A 183 -6.40 -2.30 -10.46
C VAL A 183 -5.21 -2.10 -9.53
N PHE A 184 -5.30 -2.61 -8.30
CA PHE A 184 -4.27 -2.40 -7.28
C PHE A 184 -4.28 -3.51 -6.21
N PRO A 185 -3.15 -3.81 -5.56
CA PRO A 185 -3.13 -4.73 -4.42
C PRO A 185 -3.82 -4.13 -3.18
N THR A 186 -4.55 -4.96 -2.43
CA THR A 186 -5.20 -4.59 -1.17
C THR A 186 -4.95 -5.64 -0.07
N SER A 187 -4.82 -5.19 1.17
CA SER A 187 -4.50 -6.05 2.33
C SER A 187 -4.95 -5.37 3.63
N SER A 188 -4.16 -4.46 4.21
CA SER A 188 -4.60 -3.70 5.40
C SER A 188 -5.73 -2.67 5.18
N GLY A 189 -6.18 -2.45 3.95
CA GLY A 189 -7.39 -1.67 3.63
C GLY A 189 -7.24 -0.17 3.38
N GLY A 190 -6.36 0.55 4.09
CA GLY A 190 -6.33 2.02 4.00
C GLY A 190 -6.00 2.62 2.63
N THR A 191 -5.34 1.88 1.73
CA THR A 191 -5.13 2.33 0.34
C THR A 191 -6.45 2.27 -0.42
N GLN A 192 -7.14 1.13 -0.38
CA GLN A 192 -8.42 0.96 -1.07
C GLN A 192 -9.49 1.91 -0.54
N ALA A 193 -9.62 2.04 0.79
CA ALA A 193 -10.57 2.96 1.40
C ALA A 193 -10.35 4.41 0.95
N GLY A 194 -9.09 4.88 0.93
CA GLY A 194 -8.75 6.21 0.44
C GLY A 194 -8.99 6.38 -1.06
N LEU A 195 -8.68 5.37 -1.87
CA LEU A 195 -8.94 5.39 -3.31
C LEU A 195 -10.44 5.45 -3.61
N THR A 196 -11.26 4.63 -2.94
CA THR A 196 -12.72 4.62 -3.12
C THR A 196 -13.35 5.96 -2.73
N LEU A 197 -12.95 6.53 -1.59
CA LEU A 197 -13.42 7.86 -1.18
C LEU A 197 -12.97 8.95 -2.18
N GLY A 198 -11.69 8.95 -2.55
CA GLY A 198 -11.17 9.90 -3.54
C GLY A 198 -11.82 9.77 -4.91
N ALA A 199 -12.19 8.56 -5.33
CA ALA A 199 -12.85 8.31 -6.60
C ALA A 199 -14.27 8.89 -6.63
N LYS A 200 -15.06 8.72 -5.56
CA LYS A 200 -16.38 9.36 -5.45
C LYS A 200 -16.27 10.89 -5.47
N LEU A 201 -15.30 11.45 -4.75
CA LEU A 201 -15.04 12.90 -4.74
C LEU A 201 -14.58 13.43 -6.10
N ALA A 202 -13.82 12.65 -6.86
CA ALA A 202 -13.35 12.99 -8.20
C ALA A 202 -14.41 12.81 -9.29
N GLY A 203 -15.54 12.14 -8.99
CA GLY A 203 -16.51 11.71 -9.98
C GLY A 203 -15.98 10.64 -10.92
N PHE A 204 -15.09 9.76 -10.44
CA PHE A 204 -14.60 8.63 -11.23
C PHE A 204 -15.68 7.55 -11.36
N ASP A 205 -15.99 7.17 -12.59
CA ASP A 205 -17.06 6.25 -12.98
C ASP A 205 -16.57 4.84 -13.34
N GLY A 206 -15.25 4.65 -13.50
CA GLY A 206 -14.65 3.35 -13.76
C GLY A 206 -14.62 2.43 -12.54
N ARG A 207 -14.28 1.17 -12.78
CA ARG A 207 -14.20 0.14 -11.73
C ARG A 207 -12.93 0.28 -10.89
N LEU A 208 -13.04 0.41 -9.58
CA LEU A 208 -11.93 0.14 -8.66
C LEU A 208 -11.89 -1.35 -8.33
N LEU A 209 -10.77 -2.00 -8.59
CA LEU A 209 -10.60 -3.44 -8.32
C LEU A 209 -9.38 -3.69 -7.42
N GLY A 210 -9.66 -3.87 -6.14
CA GLY A 210 -8.67 -4.32 -5.16
C GLY A 210 -8.39 -5.82 -5.30
N MET A 211 -7.15 -6.17 -5.63
CA MET A 211 -6.66 -7.55 -5.66
C MET A 211 -6.19 -7.93 -4.26
N SER A 212 -6.97 -8.77 -3.58
CA SER A 212 -6.67 -9.18 -2.20
C SER A 212 -5.38 -9.98 -2.15
N ILE A 213 -4.52 -9.63 -1.19
CA ILE A 213 -3.26 -10.32 -0.97
C ILE A 213 -3.41 -11.39 0.11
N ASP A 214 -4.15 -11.11 1.18
CA ASP A 214 -4.29 -12.01 2.33
C ASP A 214 -5.65 -12.00 3.00
N GLN A 215 -6.62 -11.26 2.45
CA GLN A 215 -7.94 -11.05 3.05
C GLN A 215 -9.03 -11.82 2.31
N THR A 216 -10.06 -12.28 3.03
CA THR A 216 -11.20 -13.01 2.47
C THR A 216 -12.47 -12.14 2.43
N LYS A 217 -13.42 -12.51 1.56
CA LYS A 217 -14.75 -11.88 1.49
C LYS A 217 -15.69 -12.36 2.58
N THR A 218 -15.53 -13.61 3.00
CA THR A 218 -16.40 -14.33 3.92
C THR A 218 -15.55 -15.00 5.00
N GLY A 219 -16.21 -15.46 6.07
CA GLY A 219 -15.57 -16.06 7.24
C GLY A 219 -15.79 -15.22 8.49
N ASP A 220 -15.02 -15.51 9.53
CA ASP A 220 -15.18 -14.87 10.86
C ASP A 220 -14.71 -13.40 10.88
N ASP A 221 -13.84 -13.00 9.95
CA ASP A 221 -13.31 -11.64 9.82
C ASP A 221 -13.28 -11.19 8.35
N PRO A 222 -14.46 -10.86 7.77
CA PRO A 222 -14.55 -10.44 6.37
C PRO A 222 -13.95 -9.04 6.17
N PHE A 223 -13.34 -8.82 5.01
CA PHE A 223 -12.55 -7.61 4.79
C PHE A 223 -13.38 -6.35 4.48
N ALA A 224 -14.58 -6.50 3.91
CA ALA A 224 -15.38 -5.37 3.46
C ALA A 224 -15.83 -4.43 4.61
N PRO A 225 -16.21 -4.92 5.81
CA PRO A 225 -16.42 -4.08 6.98
C PRO A 225 -15.21 -3.20 7.34
N VAL A 226 -13.99 -3.75 7.31
CA VAL A 226 -12.75 -3.00 7.60
C VAL A 226 -12.56 -1.84 6.62
N LEU A 227 -12.82 -2.07 5.33
CA LEU A 227 -12.75 -1.03 4.31
C LEU A 227 -13.80 0.07 4.53
N THR A 228 -15.02 -0.35 4.87
CA THR A 228 -16.17 0.53 5.14
C THR A 228 -15.88 1.44 6.34
N ASP A 229 -15.38 0.88 7.43
CA ASP A 229 -15.04 1.63 8.65
C ASP A 229 -13.95 2.67 8.39
N ILE A 230 -12.88 2.28 7.68
CA ILE A 230 -11.79 3.20 7.36
C ILE A 230 -12.29 4.33 6.44
N ALA A 231 -13.08 4.02 5.41
CA ALA A 231 -13.58 5.00 4.46
C ALA A 231 -14.55 5.99 5.11
N ASN A 232 -15.50 5.51 5.91
CA ASN A 232 -16.46 6.37 6.61
C ASN A 232 -15.76 7.24 7.66
N ALA A 233 -14.78 6.70 8.39
CA ALA A 233 -13.99 7.49 9.32
C ALA A 233 -13.11 8.54 8.60
N ALA A 234 -12.58 8.22 7.42
CA ALA A 234 -11.86 9.19 6.59
C ALA A 234 -12.77 10.27 6.00
N ALA A 235 -13.98 9.91 5.56
CA ALA A 235 -14.99 10.85 5.07
C ALA A 235 -15.41 11.85 6.16
N LYS A 236 -15.69 11.34 7.38
CA LYS A 236 -15.95 12.18 8.56
C LYS A 236 -14.78 13.11 8.86
N ARG A 237 -13.54 12.59 8.84
CA ARG A 237 -12.32 13.38 9.06
C ARG A 237 -12.15 14.49 8.04
N LEU A 238 -12.62 14.28 6.81
CA LEU A 238 -12.58 15.24 5.72
C LEU A 238 -13.77 16.21 5.71
N GLU A 239 -14.72 16.06 6.64
CA GLU A 239 -16.00 16.78 6.64
C GLU A 239 -16.74 16.60 5.30
N SER A 240 -16.86 15.35 4.88
CA SER A 240 -17.62 14.93 3.71
C SER A 240 -18.87 14.17 4.14
N ASP A 241 -20.00 14.45 3.51
CA ASP A 241 -21.28 13.75 3.75
C ASP A 241 -21.39 12.40 3.02
N LEU A 242 -20.29 11.90 2.47
CA LEU A 242 -20.26 10.63 1.77
C LEU A 242 -20.31 9.48 2.78
N ILE A 243 -21.19 8.52 2.51
CA ILE A 243 -21.36 7.30 3.28
C ILE A 243 -21.06 6.13 2.36
N PHE A 244 -20.24 5.20 2.84
CA PHE A 244 -19.82 4.01 2.13
C PHE A 244 -20.45 2.77 2.76
N THR A 245 -20.79 1.81 1.92
CA THR A 245 -21.19 0.46 2.31
C THR A 245 -20.20 -0.56 1.72
N GLU A 246 -20.35 -1.83 2.10
CA GLU A 246 -19.51 -2.91 1.58
C GLU A 246 -19.57 -3.03 0.04
N GLU A 247 -20.69 -2.65 -0.57
CA GLU A 247 -20.90 -2.69 -2.03
C GLU A 247 -20.04 -1.68 -2.80
N ASP A 248 -19.56 -0.61 -2.14
CA ASP A 248 -18.66 0.37 -2.75
C ASP A 248 -17.24 -0.19 -2.98
N PHE A 249 -16.93 -1.39 -2.46
CA PHE A 249 -15.59 -1.96 -2.50
C PHE A 249 -15.48 -3.14 -3.45
N GLY A 250 -14.95 -2.88 -4.65
CA GLY A 250 -14.53 -3.93 -5.56
C GLY A 250 -13.36 -4.74 -4.99
N LEU A 251 -13.61 -6.00 -4.63
CA LEU A 251 -12.62 -6.91 -4.06
C LEU A 251 -12.54 -8.21 -4.88
N ASN A 252 -11.33 -8.62 -5.25
CA ASN A 252 -11.05 -9.92 -5.86
C ASN A 252 -10.17 -10.75 -4.91
N CYS A 253 -10.66 -11.90 -4.46
CA CYS A 253 -9.97 -12.81 -3.56
C CYS A 253 -9.55 -14.13 -4.23
N ASP A 254 -9.61 -14.21 -5.56
CA ASP A 254 -9.39 -15.46 -6.30
C ASP A 254 -7.89 -15.81 -6.43
N TYR A 255 -7.01 -14.88 -6.06
CA TYR A 255 -5.56 -14.96 -6.25
C TYR A 255 -4.77 -15.02 -4.94
N LEU A 256 -5.38 -15.50 -3.84
CA LEU A 256 -4.71 -15.61 -2.53
C LEU A 256 -3.57 -16.64 -2.51
N GLY A 257 -3.54 -17.57 -3.48
CA GLY A 257 -2.49 -18.57 -3.64
C GLY A 257 -2.29 -19.42 -2.38
N ALA A 258 -1.04 -19.66 -2.00
CA ALA A 258 -0.66 -20.35 -0.77
C ALA A 258 -0.74 -19.47 0.49
N GLY A 259 -1.30 -18.27 0.38
CA GLY A 259 -1.44 -17.31 1.47
C GLY A 259 -0.44 -16.16 1.41
N TYR A 260 -0.35 -15.41 2.52
CA TYR A 260 0.44 -14.19 2.62
C TYR A 260 1.94 -14.46 2.55
N ALA A 261 2.65 -13.69 1.73
CA ALA A 261 4.11 -13.75 1.55
C ALA A 261 4.66 -15.11 1.05
N VAL A 262 3.82 -15.89 0.37
CA VAL A 262 4.22 -17.14 -0.31
C VAL A 262 3.96 -16.96 -1.81
N PRO A 263 4.93 -16.37 -2.57
CA PRO A 263 4.79 -16.20 -4.02
C PRO A 263 4.94 -17.54 -4.76
N GLY A 264 4.25 -17.67 -5.89
CA GLY A 264 4.36 -18.81 -6.79
C GLY A 264 4.49 -18.38 -8.25
N ASP A 265 4.12 -19.26 -9.17
CA ASP A 265 4.30 -19.03 -10.60
C ASP A 265 3.50 -17.81 -11.10
N LEU A 266 2.34 -17.52 -10.50
CA LEU A 266 1.54 -16.33 -10.83
C LEU A 266 2.36 -15.05 -10.63
N GLU A 267 2.95 -14.90 -9.45
CA GLU A 267 3.74 -13.73 -9.07
C GLU A 267 5.06 -13.66 -9.85
N PHE A 268 5.80 -14.77 -9.97
CA PHE A 268 7.09 -14.76 -10.66
C PHE A 268 6.96 -14.53 -12.16
N ASN A 269 5.92 -15.08 -12.81
CA ASN A 269 5.63 -14.75 -14.21
C ASN A 269 5.32 -13.26 -14.38
N ALA A 270 4.51 -12.67 -13.48
CA ALA A 270 4.20 -11.25 -13.54
C ALA A 270 5.44 -10.35 -13.34
N ILE A 271 6.33 -10.71 -12.41
CA ILE A 271 7.62 -10.04 -12.21
C ILE A 271 8.44 -10.12 -13.50
N ARG A 272 8.65 -11.32 -14.03
CA ARG A 272 9.48 -11.57 -15.22
C ARG A 272 8.95 -10.81 -16.43
N ASP A 273 7.67 -10.92 -16.71
CA ASP A 273 7.04 -10.39 -17.92
C ASP A 273 7.05 -8.86 -17.90
N LEU A 274 6.73 -8.23 -16.76
CA LEU A 274 6.79 -6.77 -16.65
C LEU A 274 8.24 -6.25 -16.67
N ALA A 275 9.17 -6.92 -15.97
CA ALA A 275 10.57 -6.52 -15.94
C ALA A 275 11.21 -6.59 -17.33
N ARG A 276 10.94 -7.65 -18.11
CA ARG A 276 11.53 -7.83 -19.45
C ARG A 276 10.88 -6.98 -20.54
N SER A 277 9.62 -6.57 -20.36
CA SER A 277 8.91 -5.75 -21.36
C SER A 277 9.00 -4.25 -21.11
N GLU A 278 9.09 -3.81 -19.85
CA GLU A 278 9.01 -2.40 -19.47
C GLU A 278 10.18 -1.93 -18.59
N GLY A 279 11.05 -2.85 -18.11
CA GLY A 279 12.10 -2.51 -17.15
C GLY A 279 11.58 -2.11 -15.76
N ILE A 280 10.38 -2.56 -15.39
CA ILE A 280 9.71 -2.23 -14.13
C ILE A 280 9.68 -3.46 -13.21
N LEU A 281 10.12 -3.29 -11.96
CA LEU A 281 10.20 -4.37 -10.97
C LEU A 281 9.00 -4.36 -10.02
N LEU A 282 8.32 -5.50 -9.92
CA LEU A 282 7.26 -5.72 -8.92
C LEU A 282 7.83 -6.37 -7.64
N GLY A 283 7.18 -6.10 -6.51
CA GLY A 283 7.44 -6.82 -5.27
C GLY A 283 6.70 -8.17 -5.27
N PRO A 284 7.33 -9.27 -4.84
CA PRO A 284 6.80 -10.63 -4.92
C PRO A 284 5.54 -10.86 -4.07
N VAL A 285 5.31 -10.08 -3.01
CA VAL A 285 4.19 -10.31 -2.09
C VAL A 285 2.90 -9.61 -2.54
N TYR A 286 3.00 -8.37 -3.01
CA TYR A 286 1.83 -7.51 -3.25
C TYR A 286 1.59 -7.25 -4.73
N THR A 287 2.49 -6.49 -5.35
CA THR A 287 2.28 -5.96 -6.70
C THR A 287 2.40 -7.04 -7.76
N ALA A 288 3.25 -8.04 -7.56
CA ALA A 288 3.34 -9.21 -8.43
C ALA A 288 2.04 -10.03 -8.46
N ARG A 289 1.41 -10.27 -7.30
CA ARG A 289 0.13 -10.98 -7.19
C ARG A 289 -1.01 -10.21 -7.86
N ALA A 290 -1.10 -8.91 -7.60
CA ALA A 290 -2.10 -8.06 -8.24
C ALA A 290 -1.92 -8.00 -9.76
N MET A 291 -0.68 -7.89 -10.25
CA MET A 291 -0.39 -7.89 -11.69
C MET A 291 -0.67 -9.26 -12.32
N GLY A 292 -0.25 -10.35 -11.69
CA GLY A 292 -0.54 -11.70 -12.16
C GLY A 292 -2.04 -11.99 -12.24
N GLY A 293 -2.81 -11.52 -11.26
CA GLY A 293 -4.27 -11.58 -11.31
C GLY A 293 -4.87 -10.72 -12.44
N LEU A 294 -4.34 -9.51 -12.70
CA LEU A 294 -4.74 -8.71 -13.86
C LEU A 294 -4.46 -9.46 -15.18
N MET A 295 -3.27 -10.06 -15.32
CA MET A 295 -2.91 -10.85 -16.51
C MET A 295 -3.88 -12.02 -16.72
N ASP A 296 -4.26 -12.71 -15.65
CA ASP A 296 -5.23 -13.81 -15.72
C ASP A 296 -6.65 -13.33 -16.07
N LEU A 297 -7.09 -12.20 -15.50
CA LEU A 297 -8.38 -11.57 -15.85
C LEU A 297 -8.43 -11.15 -17.34
N ILE A 298 -7.30 -10.71 -17.91
CA ILE A 298 -7.18 -10.43 -19.34
C ILE A 298 -7.34 -11.72 -20.16
N ARG A 299 -6.64 -12.80 -19.78
CA ARG A 299 -6.77 -14.12 -20.45
C ARG A 299 -8.20 -14.66 -20.40
N LYS A 300 -8.90 -14.44 -19.28
CA LYS A 300 -10.32 -14.80 -19.09
C LYS A 300 -11.30 -13.88 -19.84
N GLY A 301 -10.82 -12.85 -20.53
CA GLY A 301 -11.64 -11.93 -21.31
C GLY A 301 -12.44 -10.91 -20.48
N VAL A 302 -12.13 -10.77 -19.18
CA VAL A 302 -12.75 -9.76 -18.30
C VAL A 302 -12.37 -8.35 -18.74
N PHE A 303 -11.10 -8.16 -19.11
CA PHE A 303 -10.63 -6.92 -19.74
C PHE A 303 -10.32 -7.15 -21.21
N LYS A 304 -10.96 -6.36 -22.09
CA LYS A 304 -10.95 -6.53 -23.55
C LYS A 304 -10.09 -5.44 -24.21
N ARG A 305 -9.80 -5.60 -25.50
CA ARG A 305 -8.96 -4.68 -26.28
C ARG A 305 -9.44 -3.22 -26.34
N ASN A 306 -10.75 -3.02 -26.23
CA ASN A 306 -11.34 -1.69 -26.22
C ASN A 306 -11.36 -1.05 -24.81
N HIS A 307 -10.92 -1.77 -23.77
CA HIS A 307 -10.81 -1.21 -22.44
C HIS A 307 -9.45 -0.55 -22.21
N THR A 308 -9.43 0.41 -21.29
CA THR A 308 -8.24 1.02 -20.71
C THR A 308 -8.18 0.71 -19.22
N VAL A 309 -7.05 0.20 -18.75
CA VAL A 309 -6.83 -0.16 -17.34
C VAL A 309 -5.64 0.61 -16.79
N VAL A 310 -5.80 1.22 -15.61
CA VAL A 310 -4.67 1.77 -14.84
C VAL A 310 -4.28 0.76 -13.76
N PHE A 311 -3.07 0.23 -13.81
CA PHE A 311 -2.49 -0.52 -12.70
C PHE A 311 -1.82 0.43 -11.71
N TRP A 312 -2.16 0.37 -10.43
CA TRP A 312 -1.51 1.18 -9.40
C TRP A 312 -0.32 0.43 -8.80
N HIS A 313 0.89 0.84 -9.16
CA HIS A 313 2.09 0.21 -8.63
C HIS A 313 2.40 0.76 -7.24
N THR A 314 2.13 -0.04 -6.20
CA THR A 314 2.26 0.38 -4.81
C THR A 314 3.67 0.18 -4.20
N GLY A 315 4.69 -0.11 -5.00
CA GLY A 315 6.03 -0.51 -4.55
C GLY A 315 6.20 -1.97 -4.18
N GLY A 316 7.17 -2.24 -3.30
CA GLY A 316 7.52 -3.58 -2.80
C GLY A 316 8.80 -4.18 -3.36
N SER A 317 9.49 -3.52 -4.29
CA SER A 317 10.68 -4.09 -4.95
C SER A 317 11.84 -4.49 -4.01
N PRO A 318 12.09 -3.85 -2.84
CA PRO A 318 13.17 -4.33 -1.95
C PRO A 318 12.93 -5.73 -1.39
N GLU A 319 11.68 -6.21 -1.39
CA GLU A 319 11.36 -7.58 -1.00
C GLU A 319 11.99 -8.59 -1.98
N LEU A 320 12.30 -8.24 -3.24
CA LEU A 320 12.95 -9.16 -4.19
C LEU A 320 14.24 -9.76 -3.63
N PHE A 321 15.05 -8.95 -2.92
CA PHE A 321 16.30 -9.40 -2.33
C PHE A 321 16.11 -10.37 -1.15
N ALA A 322 14.92 -10.38 -0.54
CA ALA A 322 14.57 -11.34 0.51
C ALA A 322 14.05 -12.67 -0.03
N TRP A 323 13.66 -12.71 -1.31
CA TRP A 323 13.20 -13.92 -2.02
C TRP A 323 14.19 -14.38 -3.09
N ALA A 324 15.45 -13.92 -3.06
CA ALA A 324 16.43 -14.17 -4.12
C ALA A 324 16.53 -15.66 -4.53
N ASP A 325 16.55 -16.57 -3.55
CA ASP A 325 16.67 -18.02 -3.78
C ASP A 325 15.38 -18.68 -4.31
N GLN A 326 14.25 -17.98 -4.25
CA GLN A 326 12.94 -18.48 -4.67
C GLN A 326 12.49 -17.96 -6.03
N ILE A 327 13.01 -16.81 -6.48
CA ILE A 327 12.60 -16.20 -7.74
C ILE A 327 13.04 -17.11 -8.90
N LYS A 328 12.06 -17.71 -9.58
CA LYS A 328 12.25 -18.52 -10.79
C LYS A 328 12.14 -17.61 -12.02
N LEU A 329 13.27 -17.19 -12.62
CA LEU A 329 13.34 -16.32 -13.81
C LEU A 329 13.67 -17.06 -15.11
#